data_AF-A0AAE4SIS3-F1
#
_entry.id   AF-A0AAE4SIS3-F1
#
_cell.length_a   1.000
_cell.length_b   1.000
_cell.length_c   1.000
_cell.angle_alpha   90.00
_cell.angle_beta   90.00
_cell.angle_gamma   90.00
#
_symmetry.space_group_name_H-M   'P 1'
#
loop_
_entity.id
_entity.type
_entity.pdbx_description
1 polymer ?
#
loop_
_entity_poly.entity_id
_entity_poly.type
_entity_poly.pdbx_seq_one_letter_code
_entity_poly.pdbx_strand_id
1 'polypeptide(L)'
;MKAMFFLICIAFSTFSGRAAADPSCEGRFVNPITDVCWRCIFPLSLGSVQVGKGDLPDTSNPGSPLQLCPAPPPIFVRPGLSIGYWEPMAMTDVSRSPGCMVNLGGFSINLGKTGMGTARKDDKQVNGAFYHVHWYKYPLTYWLNIITS
;
A
#
# COMPACT_ATOMS: atom_id res chain seq x y z
N MET A 1 -7.10 35.39 29.68
CA MET A 1 -7.58 34.57 28.53
C MET A 1 -6.44 33.96 27.70
N LYS A 2 -5.40 34.72 27.29
CA LYS A 2 -4.26 34.18 26.51
C LYS A 2 -3.45 33.08 27.22
N ALA A 3 -3.21 33.22 28.53
CA ALA A 3 -2.47 32.23 29.33
C ALA A 3 -3.21 30.88 29.46
N MET A 4 -4.55 30.90 29.46
CA MET A 4 -5.37 29.69 29.58
C MET A 4 -5.34 28.86 28.29
N PHE A 5 -5.28 29.53 27.13
CA PHE A 5 -5.12 28.86 25.83
C PHE A 5 -3.75 28.19 25.70
N PHE A 6 -2.69 28.83 26.23
CA PHE A 6 -1.32 28.30 26.18
C PHE A 6 -1.16 27.05 27.06
N LEU A 7 -1.80 27.02 28.23
CA LEU A 7 -1.81 25.87 29.13
C LEU A 7 -2.58 24.66 28.56
N ILE A 8 -3.67 24.90 27.82
CA ILE A 8 -4.43 23.82 27.16
C ILE A 8 -3.61 23.18 26.02
N CYS A 9 -2.85 23.97 25.25
CA CYS A 9 -1.97 23.44 24.20
C CYS A 9 -0.80 22.59 24.74
N ILE A 10 -0.27 22.93 25.92
CA ILE A 10 0.79 22.15 26.59
C ILE A 10 0.22 20.84 27.16
N ALA A 11 -0.98 20.86 27.74
CA ALA A 11 -1.63 19.64 28.22
C ALA A 11 -1.96 18.65 27.08
N PHE A 12 -2.34 19.16 25.89
CA PHE A 12 -2.62 18.31 24.72
C PHE A 12 -1.37 17.69 24.10
N SER A 13 -0.20 18.32 24.24
CA SER A 13 1.07 17.79 23.72
C SER A 13 1.69 16.72 24.62
N THR A 14 1.24 16.61 25.88
CA THR A 14 1.71 15.56 26.82
C THR A 14 0.91 14.26 26.76
N PHE A 15 -0.25 14.23 26.08
CA PHE A 15 -1.05 13.01 25.91
C PHE A 15 -0.72 12.28 24.59
N SER A 16 0.56 12.16 24.26
CA SER A 16 0.99 11.13 23.31
C SER A 16 1.15 9.84 24.09
N GLY A 17 0.10 9.02 24.10
CA GLY A 17 0.18 7.65 24.62
C GLY A 17 1.36 6.95 23.97
N ARG A 18 2.40 6.66 24.75
CA ARG A 18 3.49 5.79 24.30
C ARG A 18 2.92 4.39 24.17
N ALA A 19 2.45 4.04 22.97
CA ALA A 19 2.31 2.65 22.60
C ALA A 19 3.71 2.04 22.74
N ALA A 20 3.86 1.04 23.61
CA ALA A 20 5.07 0.25 23.65
C ALA A 20 5.19 -0.46 22.30
N ALA A 21 6.04 0.07 21.41
CA ALA A 21 6.40 -0.62 20.19
C ALA A 21 7.07 -1.93 20.60
N ASP A 22 6.60 -3.04 20.05
CA ASP A 22 7.28 -4.33 20.19
C ASP A 22 8.72 -4.13 19.69
N PRO A 23 9.78 -4.43 20.49
CA PRO A 23 11.16 -4.27 20.05
C PRO A 23 11.51 -5.12 18.83
N SER A 24 10.68 -6.11 18.49
CA SER A 24 10.80 -6.89 17.24
C SER A 24 10.11 -6.25 16.03
N CYS A 25 9.38 -5.14 16.21
CA CYS A 25 8.75 -4.39 15.14
C CYS A 25 9.74 -3.41 14.50
N GLU A 26 10.60 -3.95 13.64
CA GLU A 26 11.49 -3.16 12.80
C GLU A 26 10.89 -3.02 11.40
N GLY A 27 10.93 -1.80 10.86
CA GLY A 27 10.39 -1.53 9.54
C GLY A 27 10.96 -0.25 8.93
N ARG A 28 10.85 -0.14 7.61
CA ARG A 28 11.25 1.03 6.85
C ARG A 28 10.08 1.47 6.00
N PHE A 29 9.85 2.79 5.93
CA PHE A 29 8.86 3.33 5.01
C PHE A 29 9.26 3.00 3.57
N VAL A 30 8.33 2.43 2.80
CA VAL A 30 8.59 2.05 1.41
C VAL A 30 8.92 3.29 0.59
N ASN A 31 10.05 3.25 -0.11
CA ASN A 31 10.46 4.28 -1.03
C ASN A 31 9.81 4.01 -2.39
N PRO A 32 8.86 4.86 -2.83
CA PRO A 32 8.13 4.64 -4.07
C PRO A 32 9.05 4.64 -5.31
N ILE A 33 10.24 5.23 -5.22
CA ILE A 33 11.18 5.30 -6.35
C ILE A 33 12.00 4.01 -6.47
N THR A 34 12.57 3.52 -5.37
CA THR A 34 13.55 2.41 -5.41
C THR A 34 12.97 1.04 -5.11
N ASP A 35 11.91 0.97 -4.30
CA ASP A 35 11.36 -0.31 -3.82
C ASP A 35 10.23 -0.84 -4.70
N VAL A 36 9.73 -0.02 -5.63
CA VAL A 36 8.69 -0.39 -6.59
C VAL A 36 9.35 -0.87 -7.89
N CYS A 37 8.89 -2.02 -8.37
CA CYS A 37 9.33 -2.52 -9.67
C CYS A 37 8.66 -1.73 -10.81
N TRP A 38 9.27 -0.60 -11.22
CA TRP A 38 8.77 0.20 -12.34
C TRP A 38 8.78 -0.54 -13.68
N ARG A 39 9.73 -1.47 -13.86
CA ARG A 39 9.76 -2.38 -15.01
C ARG A 39 8.53 -3.29 -15.04
N CYS A 40 7.95 -3.59 -13.88
CA CYS A 40 6.83 -4.50 -13.76
C CYS A 40 5.49 -3.85 -14.16
N ILE A 41 5.46 -2.55 -14.45
CA ILE A 41 4.27 -1.86 -14.98
C ILE A 41 3.95 -2.33 -16.41
N PHE A 42 4.97 -2.81 -17.12
CA PHE A 42 4.83 -3.31 -18.48
C PHE A 42 4.31 -4.75 -18.49
N PRO A 43 3.61 -5.17 -19.56
CA PRO A 43 3.41 -4.45 -20.82
C PRO A 43 2.41 -3.28 -20.74
N LEU A 44 2.65 -2.24 -21.53
CA LEU A 44 1.78 -1.07 -21.65
C LEU A 44 1.07 -1.12 -23.00
N SER A 45 -0.26 -1.03 -22.99
CA SER A 45 -1.11 -1.11 -24.19
C SER A 45 -2.11 0.03 -24.26
N LEU A 46 -2.48 0.41 -25.48
CA LEU A 46 -3.59 1.30 -25.80
C LEU A 46 -4.57 0.54 -26.68
N GLY A 47 -5.67 0.09 -26.08
CA GLY A 47 -6.54 -0.91 -26.72
C GLY A 47 -5.73 -2.15 -27.14
N SER A 48 -5.82 -2.55 -28.40
CA SER A 48 -5.11 -3.72 -28.94
C SER A 48 -3.64 -3.48 -29.29
N VAL A 49 -3.18 -2.22 -29.21
CA VAL A 49 -1.82 -1.85 -29.61
C VAL A 49 -0.91 -1.83 -28.40
N GLN A 50 0.11 -2.68 -28.39
CA GLN A 50 1.15 -2.66 -27.36
C GLN A 50 2.13 -1.51 -27.66
N VAL A 51 2.18 -0.52 -26.76
CA VAL A 51 3.07 0.65 -26.87
C VAL A 51 4.35 0.49 -26.05
N GLY A 52 4.33 -0.38 -25.04
CA GLY A 52 5.49 -0.73 -24.21
C GLY A 52 5.62 -2.23 -24.05
N LYS A 53 6.79 -2.77 -24.41
CA LYS A 53 7.11 -4.19 -24.21
C LYS A 53 7.42 -4.47 -22.74
N GLY A 54 6.98 -5.62 -22.25
CA GLY A 54 7.26 -6.11 -20.91
C GLY A 54 7.36 -7.63 -20.91
N ASP A 55 8.03 -8.16 -19.88
CA ASP A 55 8.21 -9.61 -19.70
C ASP A 55 7.07 -10.25 -18.89
N LEU A 56 6.19 -9.43 -18.31
CA LEU A 56 5.06 -9.92 -17.53
C LEU A 56 3.91 -10.37 -18.43
N PRO A 57 3.10 -11.34 -17.97
CA PRO A 57 1.89 -11.73 -18.68
C PRO A 57 0.94 -10.53 -18.83
N ASP A 58 0.24 -10.47 -19.95
CA ASP A 58 -0.84 -9.49 -20.19
C ASP A 58 -2.18 -10.22 -20.30
N THR A 59 -3.25 -9.51 -19.96
CA THR A 59 -4.62 -9.96 -20.21
C THR A 59 -5.09 -9.50 -21.60
N SER A 60 -6.21 -10.03 -22.07
CA SER A 60 -6.76 -9.60 -23.36
C SER A 60 -7.21 -8.14 -23.27
N ASN A 61 -6.50 -7.26 -23.97
CA ASN A 61 -6.88 -5.85 -24.03
C ASN A 61 -8.06 -5.59 -24.99
N PRO A 62 -8.85 -4.52 -24.78
CA PRO A 62 -9.94 -4.14 -25.68
C PRO A 62 -9.46 -3.87 -27.11
N GLY A 63 -10.29 -4.18 -28.11
CA GLY A 63 -9.91 -4.00 -29.52
C GLY A 63 -9.64 -2.55 -29.93
N SER A 64 -10.40 -1.59 -29.39
CA SER A 64 -10.30 -0.16 -29.68
C SER A 64 -9.64 0.60 -28.52
N PRO A 65 -8.68 1.51 -28.80
CA PRO A 65 -8.11 2.40 -27.78
C PRO A 65 -9.11 3.46 -27.29
N LEU A 66 -10.09 3.85 -28.11
CA LEU A 66 -11.13 4.79 -27.71
C LEU A 66 -12.30 4.05 -27.07
N GLN A 67 -12.65 4.45 -25.85
CA GLN A 67 -13.79 3.94 -25.09
C GLN A 67 -14.69 5.08 -24.60
N LEU A 68 -15.94 4.76 -24.27
CA LEU A 68 -16.87 5.72 -23.65
C LEU A 68 -16.96 5.39 -22.16
N CYS A 69 -16.49 6.30 -21.31
CA CYS A 69 -16.58 6.16 -19.87
C CYS A 69 -17.81 6.90 -19.34
N PRO A 70 -18.51 6.38 -18.31
CA PRO A 70 -19.55 7.12 -17.62
C PRO A 70 -19.02 8.44 -17.05
N ALA A 71 -19.79 9.51 -17.20
CA ALA A 71 -19.46 10.84 -16.69
C ALA A 71 -20.68 11.47 -15.98
N PRO A 72 -20.48 12.40 -15.04
CA PRO A 72 -21.59 13.17 -14.48
C PRO A 72 -22.29 14.03 -15.55
N PRO A 73 -23.55 14.47 -15.32
CA PRO A 73 -24.30 15.33 -16.25
C PRO A 73 -23.50 16.58 -16.64
N PRO A 74 -23.64 17.12 -17.88
CA PRO A 74 -24.77 16.97 -18.80
C PRO A 74 -24.60 15.97 -19.96
N ILE A 75 -23.39 15.47 -20.23
CA ILE A 75 -23.12 14.61 -21.41
C ILE A 75 -23.20 13.11 -21.08
N PHE A 76 -23.26 12.71 -19.79
CA PHE A 76 -23.33 11.33 -19.28
C PHE A 76 -22.23 10.34 -19.73
N VAL A 77 -21.49 10.68 -20.79
CA VAL A 77 -20.38 9.92 -21.35
C VAL A 77 -19.22 10.86 -21.61
N ARG A 78 -17.99 10.38 -21.37
CA ARG A 78 -16.76 11.06 -21.78
C ARG A 78 -15.93 10.12 -22.65
N PRO A 79 -15.34 10.60 -23.75
CA PRO A 79 -14.34 9.82 -24.46
C PRO A 79 -13.16 9.55 -23.52
N GLY A 80 -12.82 8.28 -23.37
CA GLY A 80 -11.72 7.77 -22.55
C GLY A 80 -10.79 6.90 -23.38
N LEU A 81 -9.62 6.62 -22.82
CA LEU A 81 -8.62 5.75 -23.41
C LEU A 81 -8.59 4.42 -22.66
N SER A 82 -8.60 3.32 -23.40
CA SER A 82 -8.31 2.01 -22.86
C SER A 82 -6.80 1.86 -22.71
N ILE A 83 -6.31 1.94 -21.47
CA ILE A 83 -4.88 1.80 -21.15
C ILE A 83 -4.71 0.52 -20.33
N GLY A 84 -3.94 -0.45 -20.84
CA GLY A 84 -3.59 -1.66 -20.11
C GLY A 84 -2.17 -1.56 -19.55
N TYR A 85 -2.02 -1.78 -18.24
CA TYR A 85 -0.75 -1.81 -17.53
C TYR A 85 -0.91 -2.46 -16.16
N TRP A 86 0.20 -2.87 -15.55
CA TRP A 86 0.22 -3.37 -14.18
C TRP A 86 0.38 -2.22 -13.20
N GLU A 87 -0.59 -2.05 -12.29
CA GLU A 87 -0.49 -1.07 -11.22
C GLU A 87 -0.15 -1.71 -9.86
N PRO A 88 0.74 -1.11 -9.06
CA PRO A 88 0.87 -1.44 -7.65
C PRO A 88 -0.38 -0.92 -6.94
N MET A 89 -1.47 -1.69 -6.89
CA MET A 89 -2.73 -1.24 -6.28
C MET A 89 -2.76 -1.41 -4.75
N ALA A 90 -1.93 -2.30 -4.22
CA ALA A 90 -1.92 -2.65 -2.81
C ALA A 90 -0.55 -3.14 -2.36
N MET A 91 -0.34 -3.03 -1.06
CA MET A 91 0.88 -3.44 -0.37
C MET A 91 0.52 -4.37 0.77
N THR A 92 1.38 -5.37 0.99
CA THR A 92 1.16 -6.42 1.99
C THR A 92 2.36 -6.47 2.92
N ASP A 93 2.09 -6.28 4.21
CA ASP A 93 3.07 -6.32 5.28
C ASP A 93 2.99 -7.67 5.96
N VAL A 94 4.10 -8.39 6.03
CA VAL A 94 4.16 -9.69 6.71
C VAL A 94 5.11 -9.55 7.90
N SER A 95 4.56 -9.68 9.12
CA SER A 95 5.35 -9.58 10.35
C SER A 95 4.93 -10.64 11.36
N ARG A 96 5.86 -11.03 12.25
CA ARG A 96 5.55 -11.92 13.39
C ARG A 96 5.00 -11.15 14.59
N SER A 97 5.34 -9.86 14.68
CA SER A 97 4.81 -8.96 15.70
C SER A 97 3.38 -8.59 15.32
N PRO A 98 2.39 -8.81 16.20
CA PRO A 98 1.02 -8.38 15.96
C PRO A 98 0.96 -6.87 15.74
N GLY A 99 0.25 -6.46 14.69
CA GLY A 99 -0.01 -5.04 14.41
C GLY A 99 1.21 -4.24 13.96
N CYS A 100 2.33 -4.90 13.65
CA CYS A 100 3.52 -4.23 13.14
C CYS A 100 3.43 -3.97 11.64
N MET A 101 3.39 -2.68 11.27
CA MET A 101 3.37 -2.20 9.89
C MET A 101 4.81 -1.94 9.42
N VAL A 102 5.45 -3.00 8.92
CA VAL A 102 6.87 -2.98 8.53
C VAL A 102 7.15 -2.03 7.37
N ASN A 103 6.21 -1.89 6.44
CA ASN A 103 6.37 -1.03 5.26
C ASN A 103 5.95 0.43 5.54
N LEU A 104 5.40 0.71 6.73
CA LEU A 104 5.10 2.06 7.24
C LEU A 104 6.13 2.53 8.27
N GLY A 105 7.35 1.98 8.23
CA GLY A 105 8.42 2.39 9.13
C GLY A 105 8.39 1.73 10.51
N GLY A 106 7.78 0.54 10.62
CA GLY A 106 7.70 -0.18 11.90
C GLY A 106 6.65 0.40 12.84
N PHE A 107 5.63 1.06 12.29
CA PHE A 107 4.53 1.57 13.10
C PHE A 107 3.71 0.41 13.68
N SER A 108 3.58 0.34 15.00
CA SER A 108 2.83 -0.72 15.68
C SER A 108 1.45 -0.24 16.12
N ILE A 109 0.40 -0.95 15.69
CA ILE A 109 -0.97 -0.79 16.19
C ILE A 109 -1.21 -1.84 17.26
N ASN A 110 -1.72 -1.43 18.42
CA ASN A 110 -2.06 -2.37 19.47
C ASN A 110 -3.35 -3.12 19.10
N LEU A 111 -3.22 -4.36 18.63
CA LEU A 111 -4.35 -5.23 18.26
C LEU A 111 -4.94 -6.01 19.46
N GLY A 112 -4.55 -5.66 20.69
CA GLY A 112 -4.98 -6.37 21.90
C GLY A 112 -4.24 -7.71 22.09
N LYS A 113 -4.88 -8.68 22.74
CA LYS A 113 -4.32 -10.03 22.99
C LYS A 113 -4.31 -10.88 21.72
N THR A 114 -3.50 -10.51 20.74
CA THR A 114 -3.26 -11.35 19.57
C THR A 114 -1.98 -12.15 19.77
N GLY A 115 -2.00 -13.44 19.43
CA GLY A 115 -0.84 -14.32 19.58
C GLY A 115 0.35 -13.83 18.74
N MET A 116 1.54 -13.84 19.33
CA MET A 116 2.79 -13.59 18.62
C MET A 116 3.32 -14.91 18.05
N GLY A 117 3.76 -14.91 16.79
CA GLY A 117 4.34 -16.10 16.19
C GLY A 117 5.74 -16.38 16.71
N THR A 118 5.96 -17.58 17.24
CA THR A 118 7.30 -18.06 17.59
C THR A 118 7.81 -18.95 16.46
N ALA A 119 9.03 -18.69 15.98
CA ALA A 119 9.74 -19.59 15.09
C ALA A 119 11.13 -19.80 15.68
N ARG A 120 11.24 -20.75 16.59
CA ARG A 120 12.49 -21.11 17.26
C ARG A 120 13.06 -22.34 16.57
N LYS A 121 14.25 -22.22 15.96
CA LYS A 121 15.06 -23.38 15.55
C LYS A 121 15.78 -23.92 16.78
N ASP A 122 15.07 -24.64 17.64
CA ASP A 122 15.70 -25.53 18.61
C ASP A 122 15.45 -26.98 18.18
N ASP A 123 16.29 -27.92 18.65
CA ASP A 123 16.26 -29.36 18.35
C ASP A 123 14.89 -30.05 18.58
N LYS A 124 13.93 -29.35 19.20
CA LYS A 124 12.52 -29.71 19.22
C LYS A 124 11.78 -28.89 18.18
N GLN A 125 11.44 -29.53 17.06
CA GLN A 125 10.58 -29.00 15.99
C GLN A 125 9.29 -28.39 16.58
N VAL A 126 9.26 -27.06 16.73
CA VAL A 126 8.01 -26.34 17.02
C VAL A 126 7.31 -26.14 15.68
N ASN A 127 6.39 -27.05 15.37
CA ASN A 127 5.64 -27.06 14.11
C ASN A 127 4.57 -25.95 14.10
N GLY A 128 4.97 -24.72 13.78
CA GLY A 128 4.03 -23.65 13.47
C GLY A 128 4.64 -22.26 13.59
N ALA A 129 4.87 -21.59 12.45
CA ALA A 129 5.20 -20.17 12.42
C ALA A 129 3.92 -19.37 12.12
N PHE A 130 3.55 -18.47 13.02
CA PHE A 130 2.40 -17.58 12.85
C PHE A 130 2.88 -16.21 12.35
N TYR A 131 2.20 -15.67 11.35
CA TYR A 131 2.50 -14.37 10.77
C TYR A 131 1.22 -13.54 10.68
N HIS A 132 1.35 -12.25 10.96
CA HIS A 132 0.35 -11.23 10.73
C HIS A 132 0.55 -10.64 9.34
N VAL A 133 -0.54 -10.57 8.59
CA VAL A 133 -0.57 -10.00 7.24
C VAL A 133 -1.45 -8.77 7.27
N HIS A 134 -0.86 -7.60 6.99
CA HIS A 134 -1.61 -6.35 6.87
C HIS A 134 -1.66 -5.95 5.40
N TRP A 135 -2.87 -5.78 4.87
CA TRP A 135 -3.08 -5.41 3.47
C TRP A 135 -3.72 -4.02 3.42
N TYR A 136 -3.11 -3.12 2.65
CA TYR A 136 -3.64 -1.77 2.47
C TYR A 136 -3.52 -1.29 1.03
N LYS A 137 -4.45 -0.41 0.65
CA LYS A 137 -4.49 0.23 -0.67
C LYS A 137 -3.27 1.13 -0.83
N TYR A 138 -2.60 1.01 -1.96
CA TYR A 138 -1.40 1.78 -2.25
C TYR A 138 -1.42 2.29 -3.71
N PRO A 139 -2.39 3.13 -4.11
CA PRO A 139 -2.57 3.56 -5.50
C PRO A 139 -1.48 4.56 -5.94
N LEU A 140 -0.24 4.08 -6.05
CA LEU A 140 0.93 4.93 -6.21
C LEU A 140 0.96 5.63 -7.58
N THR A 141 0.51 4.95 -8.63
CA THR A 141 0.40 5.49 -10.00
C THR A 141 -0.49 6.72 -10.05
N TYR A 142 -1.58 6.71 -9.28
CA TYR A 142 -2.49 7.84 -9.12
C TYR A 142 -1.83 8.96 -8.30
N TRP A 143 -1.20 8.66 -7.16
CA TRP A 143 -0.53 9.68 -6.34
C TRP A 143 0.57 10.43 -7.08
N LEU A 144 1.33 9.72 -7.91
CA LEU A 144 2.40 10.28 -8.72
C LEU A 144 1.89 10.87 -10.05
N ASN A 145 0.60 10.78 -10.35
CA ASN A 145 -0.01 11.23 -11.62
C ASN A 145 0.73 10.71 -12.87
N ILE A 146 1.22 9.46 -12.83
CA ILE A 146 1.96 8.87 -13.97
C ILE A 146 1.01 8.54 -15.11
N ILE A 147 -0.15 7.98 -14.77
CA ILE A 147 -1.23 7.66 -15.71
C ILE A 147 -2.51 8.27 -15.13
N THR A 148 -3.10 9.21 -15.87
CA THR A 148 -4.37 9.83 -15.49
C THR A 148 -5.52 8.99 -16.04
N SER A 149 -6.43 8.58 -15.17
CA SER A 149 -7.67 7.84 -15.48
C SER A 149 -8.90 8.66 -15.14
#